data_AF-A0AAD4BUH1-F1
#
_entry.id   AF-A0AAD4BUH1-F1
#
_cell.length_a   1.000
_cell.length_b   1.000
_cell.length_c   1.000
_cell.angle_alpha   90.00
_cell.angle_beta   90.00
_cell.angle_gamma   90.00
#
_symmetry.space_group_name_H-M   'P 1'
#
loop_
_entity.id
_entity.type
_entity.pdbx_description
1 polymer ?
#
loop_
_entity_poly.entity_id
_entity_poly.type
_entity_poly.pdbx_seq_one_letter_code
_entity_poly.pdbx_strand_id
1 'polypeptide(L)'
;YVEHWYFTHAGRLDAVKISNKSQADDTFGISRVDNHLTMCSIASVRASHNVLSDHELSFPEFLRAKNFFLDHARKAEWPIAYLDTLAKFFWLLYTHPMIQLPLEERIILTYASRVHLDWHRELKASRRYYDISVTNQNLLHAIANEVWVLDDELVKVKVSLSFPSNQQAPSSLLPSCIAVCTSNRYIALVLYLCATIQSPPLRLPYYGAVDNILPLTPAHRY
;
A
#
# COMPACT_ATOMS: atom_id res chain seq x y z
N TYR A 1 -3.93 5.72 -3.54
CA TYR A 1 -2.69 4.93 -3.68
C TYR A 1 -2.01 4.87 -2.32
N VAL A 2 -1.62 3.68 -1.90
CA VAL A 2 -0.85 3.41 -0.69
C VAL A 2 0.21 2.38 -1.07
N GLU A 3 1.46 2.62 -0.68
CA GLU A 3 2.55 1.66 -0.91
C GLU A 3 2.30 0.36 -0.15
N HIS A 4 2.61 -0.78 -0.79
CA HIS A 4 2.43 -2.09 -0.16
C HIS A 4 3.33 -2.27 1.06
N TRP A 5 4.41 -1.50 1.17
CA TRP A 5 5.31 -1.52 2.32
C TRP A 5 4.57 -1.38 3.66
N TYR A 6 3.52 -0.54 3.75
CA TYR A 6 2.73 -0.38 4.98
C TYR A 6 2.05 -1.68 5.46
N PHE A 7 1.81 -2.61 4.54
CA PHE A 7 1.17 -3.90 4.80
C PHE A 7 2.19 -5.02 5.08
N THR A 8 3.49 -4.72 4.99
CA THR A 8 4.56 -5.64 5.40
C THR A 8 4.66 -5.72 6.93
N HIS A 9 5.47 -6.66 7.43
CA HIS A 9 5.77 -6.71 8.86
C HIS A 9 6.51 -5.46 9.34
N ALA A 10 7.53 -5.03 8.58
CA ALA A 10 8.32 -3.84 8.89
C ALA A 10 7.44 -2.58 8.91
N GLY A 11 6.60 -2.38 7.90
CA GLY A 11 5.71 -1.23 7.83
C GLY A 11 4.70 -1.17 8.98
N ARG A 12 4.13 -2.32 9.38
CA ARG A 12 3.22 -2.38 10.54
C ARG A 12 3.93 -2.10 11.86
N LEU A 13 5.14 -2.60 12.07
CA LEU A 13 5.93 -2.28 13.27
C LEU A 13 6.27 -0.80 13.35
N ASP A 14 6.65 -0.20 12.21
CA ASP A 14 6.96 1.23 12.15
C ASP A 14 5.71 2.09 12.43
N ALA A 15 4.55 1.69 11.90
CA ALA A 15 3.27 2.35 12.20
C ALA A 15 2.93 2.32 13.70
N VAL A 16 3.14 1.19 14.39
CA VAL A 16 2.95 1.10 15.86
C VAL A 16 3.91 2.04 16.58
N LYS A 17 5.17 2.11 16.17
CA LYS A 17 6.17 3.01 16.76
C LYS A 17 5.78 4.48 16.58
N ILE A 18 5.26 4.86 15.42
CA ILE A 18 4.77 6.22 15.16
C ILE A 18 3.53 6.51 16.00
N SER A 19 2.58 5.57 16.09
CA SER A 19 1.38 5.72 16.91
C SER A 19 1.70 5.95 18.38
N ASN A 20 2.65 5.19 18.95
CA ASN A 20 3.06 5.36 20.35
C ASN A 20 3.72 6.72 20.60
N LYS A 21 4.48 7.25 19.62
CA LYS A 21 5.04 8.60 19.71
C LYS A 21 3.98 9.69 19.57
N SER A 22 2.98 9.48 18.72
CA SER A 22 1.86 10.41 18.53
C SER A 22 1.04 10.63 19.80
N GLN A 23 0.93 9.63 20.67
CA GLN A 23 0.23 9.81 21.96
C GLN A 23 0.99 10.71 22.94
N ALA A 24 2.28 10.92 22.74
CA ALA A 24 3.11 11.81 23.56
C ALA A 24 3.24 13.22 22.96
N ASP A 25 2.77 13.44 21.72
CA ASP A 25 2.88 14.70 20.99
C ASP A 25 1.47 15.29 20.78
N ASP A 26 1.12 16.30 21.57
CA ASP A 26 -0.17 16.99 21.54
C ASP A 26 -0.33 17.94 20.32
N THR A 27 0.54 17.81 19.31
CA THR A 27 0.49 18.68 18.13
C THR A 27 -0.55 18.17 17.13
N PHE A 28 -1.62 18.97 16.95
CA PHE A 28 -2.68 18.71 15.97
C PHE A 28 -2.57 19.62 14.75
N GLY A 29 -2.89 19.07 13.58
CA GLY A 29 -3.10 19.78 12.33
C GLY A 29 -4.58 19.80 11.95
N ILE A 30 -4.94 20.70 11.05
CA ILE A 30 -6.27 20.77 10.44
C ILE A 30 -6.17 20.22 9.01
N SER A 31 -7.00 19.23 8.68
CA SER A 31 -7.08 18.63 7.35
C SER A 31 -8.48 18.81 6.76
N ARG A 32 -8.60 18.78 5.42
CA ARG A 32 -9.89 18.85 4.73
C ARG A 32 -10.32 17.47 4.23
N VAL A 33 -11.45 16.97 4.74
CA VAL A 33 -12.08 15.70 4.34
C VAL A 33 -13.48 15.99 3.81
N ASP A 34 -13.75 15.67 2.54
CA ASP A 34 -15.08 15.79 1.90
C ASP A 34 -15.83 17.10 2.22
N ASN A 35 -15.11 18.22 2.08
CA ASN A 35 -15.56 19.60 2.37
C ASN A 35 -15.70 19.99 3.86
N HIS A 36 -15.39 19.09 4.79
CA HIS A 36 -15.29 19.38 6.22
C HIS A 36 -13.82 19.59 6.63
N LEU A 37 -13.60 20.44 7.63
CA LEU A 37 -12.32 20.53 8.32
C LEU A 37 -12.32 19.55 9.49
N THR A 38 -11.32 18.69 9.55
CA THR A 38 -11.12 17.73 10.64
C THR A 38 -9.79 18.00 11.32
N MET A 39 -9.76 17.85 12.64
CA MET A 39 -8.53 17.91 13.41
C MET A 39 -7.88 16.54 13.43
N CYS A 40 -6.60 16.46 13.09
CA CYS A 40 -5.84 15.21 13.07
C CYS A 40 -4.48 15.44 13.73
N SER A 41 -3.97 14.47 14.48
CA SER A 41 -2.59 14.58 14.99
C SER A 41 -1.61 14.73 13.82
N ILE A 42 -0.60 15.59 13.93
CA ILE A 42 0.41 15.76 12.87
C ILE A 42 1.12 14.43 12.60
N ALA A 43 1.33 13.62 13.64
CA ALA A 43 1.95 12.32 13.51
C ALA A 43 1.12 11.31 12.69
N SER A 44 -0.20 11.46 12.60
CA SER A 44 -1.05 10.59 11.77
C SER A 44 -1.06 10.95 10.28
N VAL A 45 -0.56 12.14 9.94
CA VAL A 45 -0.49 12.64 8.55
C VAL A 45 0.91 12.48 7.95
N ARG A 46 1.93 12.33 8.80
CA ARG A 46 3.32 12.17 8.36
C ARG A 46 3.56 10.75 7.86
N ALA A 47 3.91 10.62 6.58
CA ALA A 47 4.40 9.36 6.03
C ALA A 47 5.69 8.93 6.75
N SER A 48 5.84 7.61 6.96
CA SER A 48 7.11 7.04 7.44
C SER A 48 8.26 7.42 6.50
N HIS A 49 9.43 7.69 7.09
CA HIS A 49 10.68 7.88 6.35
C HIS A 49 11.25 6.55 5.82
N ASN A 50 10.74 5.42 6.33
CA ASN A 50 11.17 4.07 5.94
C ASN A 50 10.28 3.47 4.85
N VAL A 51 9.30 4.23 4.33
CA VAL A 51 8.42 3.73 3.28
C VAL A 51 9.23 3.37 2.04
N LEU A 52 9.06 2.14 1.58
CA LEU A 52 9.65 1.67 0.34
C LEU A 52 8.58 1.65 -0.76
N SER A 53 9.01 1.97 -1.97
CA SER A 53 8.19 1.80 -3.16
C SER A 53 7.92 0.32 -3.39
N ASP A 54 6.79 -0.03 -4.02
CA ASP A 54 6.44 -1.43 -4.33
C ASP A 54 7.58 -2.21 -5.04
N HIS A 55 8.39 -1.54 -5.87
CA HIS A 55 9.51 -2.14 -6.62
C HIS A 55 10.82 -2.28 -5.83
N GLU A 56 10.89 -1.71 -4.64
CA GLU A 56 12.02 -1.84 -3.70
C GLU A 56 11.79 -2.95 -2.68
N LEU A 57 10.57 -3.50 -2.62
CA LEU A 57 10.24 -4.67 -1.79
C LEU A 57 10.83 -5.95 -2.40
N SER A 58 11.17 -6.92 -1.54
CA SER A 58 11.40 -8.27 -2.04
C SER A 58 10.09 -8.87 -2.55
N PHE A 59 10.18 -9.73 -3.58
CA PHE A 59 8.99 -10.36 -4.15
C PHE A 59 8.13 -11.12 -3.11
N PRO A 60 8.72 -11.91 -2.18
CA PRO A 60 7.95 -12.55 -1.12
C PRO A 60 7.26 -11.56 -0.16
N GLU A 61 7.88 -10.41 0.12
CA GLU A 61 7.26 -9.38 0.96
C GLU A 61 6.08 -8.72 0.26
N PHE A 62 6.23 -8.39 -1.03
CA PHE A 62 5.16 -7.87 -1.86
C PHE A 62 3.96 -8.84 -1.89
N LEU A 63 4.20 -10.13 -2.10
CA LEU A 63 3.15 -11.16 -2.11
C LEU A 63 2.39 -11.29 -0.78
N ARG A 64 3.08 -11.11 0.35
CA ARG A 64 2.43 -11.07 1.67
C ARG A 64 1.65 -9.77 1.86
N ALA A 65 2.26 -8.64 1.50
CA ALA A 65 1.68 -7.31 1.66
C ALA A 65 0.37 -7.16 0.87
N LYS A 66 0.28 -7.66 -0.37
CA LYS A 66 -0.96 -7.59 -1.17
C LYS A 66 -2.16 -8.26 -0.50
N ASN A 67 -1.95 -9.34 0.25
CA ASN A 67 -3.05 -10.05 0.91
C ASN A 67 -3.62 -9.22 2.05
N PHE A 68 -2.73 -8.60 2.84
CA PHE A 68 -3.14 -7.65 3.88
C PHE A 68 -3.79 -6.40 3.27
N PHE A 69 -3.26 -5.87 2.18
CA PHE A 69 -3.86 -4.76 1.46
C PHE A 69 -5.30 -5.06 1.02
N LEU A 70 -5.55 -6.20 0.36
CA LEU A 70 -6.88 -6.60 -0.07
C LEU A 70 -7.85 -6.80 1.11
N ASP A 71 -7.37 -7.37 2.22
CA ASP A 71 -8.17 -7.54 3.44
C ASP A 71 -8.56 -6.18 4.06
N HIS A 72 -7.61 -5.25 4.14
CA HIS A 72 -7.88 -3.91 4.62
C HIS A 72 -8.80 -3.11 3.68
N ALA A 73 -8.62 -3.23 2.37
CA ALA A 73 -9.49 -2.60 1.38
C ALA A 73 -10.93 -3.12 1.49
N ARG A 74 -11.10 -4.44 1.72
CA ARG A 74 -12.41 -5.04 2.01
C ARG A 74 -13.03 -4.49 3.29
N LYS A 75 -12.27 -4.41 4.38
CA LYS A 75 -12.74 -3.83 5.67
C LYS A 75 -13.08 -2.35 5.56
N ALA A 76 -12.45 -1.63 4.65
CA ALA A 76 -12.76 -0.25 4.31
C ALA A 76 -13.90 -0.11 3.28
N GLU A 77 -14.64 -1.19 3.03
CA GLU A 77 -15.82 -1.22 2.17
C GLU A 77 -15.55 -0.74 0.73
N TRP A 78 -14.36 -1.02 0.20
CA TRP A 78 -14.08 -0.74 -1.21
C TRP A 78 -15.05 -1.53 -2.10
N PRO A 79 -15.51 -0.94 -3.23
CA PRO A 79 -16.40 -1.64 -4.17
C PRO A 79 -15.84 -3.00 -4.57
N ILE A 80 -16.69 -4.03 -4.56
CA ILE A 80 -16.31 -5.41 -4.88
C ILE A 80 -15.63 -5.50 -6.26
N ALA A 81 -16.13 -4.75 -7.24
CA ALA A 81 -15.52 -4.68 -8.58
C ALA A 81 -14.04 -4.23 -8.55
N TYR A 82 -13.66 -3.34 -7.64
CA TYR A 82 -12.27 -2.89 -7.47
C TYR A 82 -11.42 -3.99 -6.82
N LEU A 83 -11.96 -4.65 -5.80
CA LEU A 83 -11.28 -5.77 -5.14
C LEU A 83 -11.04 -6.93 -6.11
N ASP A 84 -12.02 -7.28 -6.95
CA ASP A 84 -11.91 -8.33 -7.95
C ASP A 84 -10.86 -7.98 -9.02
N THR A 85 -10.87 -6.74 -9.48
CA THR A 85 -9.89 -6.24 -10.46
C THR A 85 -8.47 -6.30 -9.91
N LEU A 86 -8.27 -5.86 -8.66
CA LEU A 86 -6.98 -5.94 -7.96
C LEU A 86 -6.55 -7.39 -7.71
N ALA A 87 -7.47 -8.27 -7.30
CA ALA A 87 -7.17 -9.67 -7.06
C ALA A 87 -6.70 -10.37 -8.34
N LYS A 88 -7.37 -10.13 -9.47
CA LYS A 88 -6.97 -10.64 -10.79
C LYS A 88 -5.61 -10.10 -11.22
N PHE A 89 -5.38 -8.79 -11.05
CA PHE A 89 -4.10 -8.16 -11.33
C PHE A 89 -2.96 -8.82 -10.54
N PHE A 90 -3.11 -8.96 -9.23
CA PHE A 90 -2.09 -9.61 -8.40
C PHE A 90 -1.88 -11.08 -8.74
N TRP A 91 -2.94 -11.80 -9.10
CA TRP A 91 -2.85 -13.18 -9.56
C TRP A 91 -2.02 -13.29 -10.85
N LEU A 92 -2.29 -12.42 -11.81
CA LEU A 92 -1.56 -12.35 -13.07
C LEU A 92 -0.09 -12.02 -12.84
N LEU A 93 0.23 -11.07 -11.96
CA LEU A 93 1.61 -10.77 -11.60
C LEU A 93 2.30 -12.01 -11.02
N TYR A 94 1.68 -12.68 -10.05
CA TYR A 94 2.26 -13.85 -9.38
C TYR A 94 2.46 -15.07 -10.30
N THR A 95 1.58 -15.25 -11.29
CA THR A 95 1.62 -16.38 -12.22
C THR A 95 2.37 -16.06 -13.52
N HIS A 96 3.02 -14.90 -13.60
CA HIS A 96 3.69 -14.47 -14.82
C HIS A 96 4.89 -15.39 -15.13
N PRO A 97 5.03 -15.91 -16.38
CA PRO A 97 6.10 -16.85 -16.73
C PRO A 97 7.53 -16.31 -16.54
N MET A 98 7.68 -14.98 -16.51
CA MET A 98 8.97 -14.32 -16.27
C MET A 98 9.40 -14.34 -14.79
N ILE A 99 8.66 -14.91 -13.84
CA ILE A 99 9.16 -14.96 -12.45
C ILE A 99 10.03 -16.21 -12.28
N GLN A 100 11.28 -16.15 -12.76
CA GLN A 100 12.25 -17.23 -12.57
C GLN A 100 13.53 -16.74 -11.89
N LEU A 101 13.92 -15.50 -12.16
CA LEU A 101 15.14 -14.89 -11.65
C LEU A 101 14.88 -13.59 -10.88
N PRO A 102 15.75 -13.22 -9.91
CA PRO A 102 15.59 -11.99 -9.12
C PRO A 102 15.48 -10.70 -9.96
N LEU A 103 16.18 -10.63 -11.10
CA LEU A 103 16.10 -9.48 -12.00
C LEU A 103 14.71 -9.37 -12.64
N GLU A 104 14.09 -10.50 -12.95
CA GLU A 104 12.77 -10.54 -13.55
C GLU A 104 11.67 -10.25 -12.52
N GLU A 105 11.85 -10.69 -11.27
CA GLU A 105 11.01 -10.25 -10.15
C GLU A 105 10.97 -8.73 -10.05
N ARG A 106 12.13 -8.06 -10.19
CA ARG A 106 12.22 -6.58 -10.18
C ARG A 106 11.46 -5.95 -11.34
N ILE A 107 11.50 -6.55 -12.54
CA ILE A 107 10.71 -6.10 -13.70
C ILE A 107 9.21 -6.16 -13.36
N ILE A 108 8.75 -7.29 -12.82
CA ILE A 108 7.34 -7.50 -12.47
C ILE A 108 6.89 -6.54 -11.35
N LEU A 109 7.71 -6.32 -10.33
CA LEU A 109 7.39 -5.38 -9.25
C LEU A 109 7.40 -3.93 -9.73
N THR A 110 8.31 -3.56 -10.64
CA THR A 110 8.33 -2.23 -11.26
C THR A 110 7.09 -2.01 -12.11
N TYR A 111 6.68 -3.00 -12.89
CA TYR A 111 5.42 -2.99 -13.62
C TYR A 111 4.23 -2.85 -12.68
N ALA A 112 4.20 -3.65 -11.61
CA ALA A 112 3.14 -3.62 -10.61
C ALA A 112 2.99 -2.23 -9.98
N SER A 113 4.11 -1.64 -9.54
CA SER A 113 4.19 -0.31 -8.96
C SER A 113 3.63 0.76 -9.89
N ARG A 114 4.08 0.79 -11.16
CA ARG A 114 3.65 1.78 -12.15
C ARG A 114 2.16 1.67 -12.47
N VAL A 115 1.67 0.46 -12.74
CA VAL A 115 0.26 0.21 -13.10
C VAL A 115 -0.67 0.51 -11.91
N HIS A 116 -0.31 0.06 -10.71
CA HIS A 116 -1.12 0.28 -9.51
C HIS A 116 -1.23 1.78 -9.18
N LEU A 117 -0.13 2.53 -9.32
CA LEU A 117 -0.11 3.98 -9.13
C LEU A 117 -0.96 4.70 -10.18
N ASP A 118 -0.80 4.35 -11.46
CA ASP A 118 -1.56 4.95 -12.57
C ASP A 118 -3.06 4.70 -12.44
N TRP A 119 -3.45 3.46 -12.18
CA TRP A 119 -4.84 3.09 -11.95
C TRP A 119 -5.48 3.87 -10.80
N HIS A 120 -4.75 4.05 -9.70
CA HIS A 120 -5.22 4.88 -8.59
C HIS A 120 -5.36 6.36 -8.95
N ARG A 121 -4.51 6.90 -9.83
CA ARG A 121 -4.61 8.28 -10.32
C ARG A 121 -5.85 8.45 -11.20
N GLU A 122 -6.09 7.51 -12.11
CA GLU A 122 -7.25 7.53 -13.00
C GLU A 122 -8.57 7.38 -12.23
N LEU A 123 -8.62 6.51 -11.21
CA LEU A 123 -9.75 6.42 -10.28
C LEU A 123 -10.04 7.76 -9.60
N LYS A 124 -9.00 8.46 -9.15
CA LYS A 124 -9.15 9.77 -8.48
C LYS A 124 -9.61 10.86 -9.44
N ALA A 125 -9.21 10.80 -10.70
CA ALA A 125 -9.60 11.75 -11.73
C ALA A 125 -11.07 11.61 -12.17
N SER A 126 -11.84 10.67 -11.58
CA SER A 126 -13.21 10.32 -12.01
C SER A 126 -13.30 9.94 -13.49
N ARG A 127 -12.16 9.55 -14.08
CA ARG A 127 -12.10 8.96 -15.41
C ARG A 127 -12.53 7.51 -15.32
N ARG A 128 -12.99 6.93 -16.44
CA ARG A 128 -13.36 5.50 -16.47
C ARG A 128 -12.15 4.69 -16.01
N TYR A 129 -12.33 3.86 -14.98
CA TYR A 129 -11.30 2.91 -14.57
C TYR A 129 -11.14 1.88 -15.67
N TYR A 130 -9.89 1.57 -16.01
CA TYR A 130 -9.57 0.48 -16.92
C TYR A 130 -9.28 -0.80 -16.14
N ASP A 131 -9.45 -1.94 -16.80
CA ASP A 131 -9.17 -3.24 -16.20
C ASP A 131 -7.66 -3.49 -16.17
N ILE A 132 -7.06 -3.31 -14.99
CA ILE A 132 -5.62 -3.57 -14.75
C ILE A 132 -5.26 -5.06 -14.78
N SER A 133 -6.24 -5.97 -14.82
CA SER A 133 -5.94 -7.39 -14.97
C SER A 133 -5.44 -7.75 -16.37
N VAL A 134 -5.56 -6.85 -17.34
CA VAL A 134 -5.00 -7.00 -18.68
C VAL A 134 -3.55 -6.51 -18.69
N THR A 135 -2.60 -7.40 -18.96
CA THR A 135 -1.18 -7.04 -19.04
C THR A 135 -0.92 -6.09 -20.22
N ASN A 136 -0.41 -4.90 -19.93
CA ASN A 136 0.14 -4.01 -20.93
C ASN A 136 1.55 -4.49 -21.31
N GLN A 137 1.62 -5.34 -22.34
CA GLN A 137 2.88 -5.93 -22.81
C GLN A 137 3.89 -4.88 -23.26
N ASN A 138 3.45 -3.79 -23.89
CA ASN A 138 4.34 -2.70 -24.31
C ASN A 138 5.02 -2.03 -23.12
N LEU A 139 4.26 -1.76 -22.06
CA LEU A 139 4.80 -1.21 -20.81
C LEU A 139 5.74 -2.21 -20.13
N LEU A 140 5.38 -3.49 -20.09
CA LEU A 140 6.22 -4.53 -19.49
C LEU A 140 7.56 -4.67 -20.24
N HIS A 141 7.55 -4.67 -21.58
CA HIS A 141 8.75 -4.68 -22.40
C HIS A 141 9.61 -3.43 -22.21
N ALA A 142 9.00 -2.24 -22.13
CA ALA A 142 9.72 -1.00 -21.87
C ALA A 142 10.44 -1.05 -20.50
N ILE A 143 9.73 -1.49 -19.45
CA ILE A 143 10.30 -1.66 -18.11
C ILE A 143 11.41 -2.72 -18.12
N ALA A 144 11.21 -3.83 -18.81
CA ALA A 144 12.24 -4.85 -18.94
C ALA A 144 13.52 -4.23 -19.51
N ASN A 145 13.43 -3.53 -20.65
CA ASN A 145 14.57 -2.86 -21.27
C ASN A 145 15.25 -1.86 -20.33
N GLU A 146 14.49 -1.05 -19.61
CA GLU A 146 15.03 -0.12 -18.61
C GLU A 146 15.82 -0.84 -17.51
N VAL A 147 15.26 -1.93 -16.96
CA VAL A 147 15.91 -2.71 -15.90
C VAL A 147 17.16 -3.41 -16.41
N TRP A 148 17.13 -3.98 -17.62
CA TRP A 148 18.29 -4.62 -18.24
C TRP A 148 19.43 -3.65 -18.47
N VAL A 149 19.14 -2.43 -18.97
CA VAL A 149 20.17 -1.39 -19.18
C VAL A 149 20.81 -0.98 -17.85
N LEU A 150 20.01 -0.83 -16.79
CA LEU A 150 20.54 -0.48 -15.47
C LEU A 150 21.41 -1.59 -14.88
N ASP A 151 21.07 -2.86 -15.10
CA ASP A 151 21.87 -3.99 -14.64
C ASP A 151 23.23 -4.06 -15.36
N ASP A 152 23.26 -3.87 -16.67
CA ASP A 152 24.49 -3.81 -17.47
C ASP A 152 25.43 -2.68 -17.03
N GLU A 153 24.88 -1.49 -16.77
CA GLU A 153 25.66 -0.36 -16.26
C GLU A 153 26.20 -0.60 -14.85
N LEU A 154 25.41 -1.23 -13.96
CA LEU A 154 25.88 -1.63 -12.63
C LEU A 154 27.00 -2.67 -12.70
N VAL A 155 26.93 -3.62 -13.64
CA VAL A 155 28.01 -4.58 -13.90
C VAL A 155 29.27 -3.85 -14.36
N LYS A 156 29.17 -2.91 -15.30
CA LYS A 156 30.33 -2.10 -15.75
C LYS A 156 30.97 -1.31 -14.62
N VAL A 157 30.16 -0.66 -13.77
CA VAL A 157 30.65 0.10 -12.61
C VAL A 157 31.30 -0.82 -11.57
N LYS A 158 30.72 -2.00 -11.33
CA LYS A 158 31.31 -2.97 -10.39
C LYS A 158 32.63 -3.54 -10.91
N VAL A 159 32.73 -3.77 -12.22
CA VAL A 159 33.97 -4.19 -12.88
C VAL A 159 35.03 -3.09 -12.79
N SER A 160 34.69 -1.82 -13.01
CA SER A 160 35.64 -0.71 -12.91
C SER A 160 36.10 -0.45 -11.47
N LEU A 161 35.26 -0.68 -10.46
CA LEU A 161 35.64 -0.61 -9.04
C LEU A 161 36.51 -1.79 -8.56
N SER A 162 36.52 -2.91 -9.31
CA SER A 162 37.35 -4.07 -8.98
C SER A 162 38.79 -3.99 -9.50
N PHE A 163 39.12 -2.96 -10.29
CA PHE A 163 40.49 -2.60 -10.65
C PHE A 163 40.94 -1.37 -9.83
N PRO A 164 42.04 -1.44 -9.07
CA PRO A 164 42.52 -0.28 -8.33
C PRO A 164 43.21 0.68 -9.31
N SER A 165 42.44 1.56 -9.94
CA SER A 165 43.00 2.76 -10.54
C SER A 165 42.86 3.92 -9.56
N ASN A 166 44.01 4.26 -8.98
CA ASN A 166 44.25 5.33 -8.04
C ASN A 166 43.76 6.67 -8.61
N GLN A 167 42.66 7.23 -8.11
CA GLN A 167 42.33 8.65 -8.27
C GLN A 167 41.38 9.14 -7.17
N GLN A 168 41.78 10.27 -6.57
CA GLN A 168 41.18 10.93 -5.41
C GLN A 168 39.73 11.40 -5.67
N ALA A 169 38.90 11.25 -4.64
CA ALA A 169 37.54 11.77 -4.59
C ALA A 169 37.51 13.30 -4.41
N PRO A 170 36.53 13.98 -5.01
CA PRO A 170 35.96 15.18 -4.43
C PRO A 170 34.55 14.93 -3.89
N SER A 171 34.31 15.64 -2.80
CA SER A 171 33.15 15.67 -1.93
C SER A 171 31.87 16.18 -2.60
N SER A 172 30.75 15.67 -2.10
CA SER A 172 29.43 16.31 -1.98
C SER A 172 28.64 16.60 -3.26
N LEU A 173 27.41 16.06 -3.32
CA LEU A 173 26.14 16.81 -3.37
C LEU A 173 24.97 15.81 -3.49
N LEU A 174 24.13 15.74 -2.46
CA LEU A 174 22.86 15.03 -2.48
C LEU A 174 21.84 15.84 -3.30
N PRO A 175 21.15 15.27 -4.29
CA PRO A 175 19.96 15.89 -4.85
C PRO A 175 18.79 15.69 -3.89
N SER A 176 18.19 16.82 -3.52
CA SER A 176 16.91 16.95 -2.84
C SER A 176 15.81 16.23 -3.63
N CYS A 177 15.27 15.14 -3.06
CA CYS A 177 14.02 14.56 -3.56
C CYS A 177 12.86 15.51 -3.25
N ILE A 178 12.31 16.08 -4.31
CA ILE A 178 11.09 16.90 -4.30
C ILE A 178 9.94 16.03 -3.80
N ALA A 179 9.41 16.38 -2.62
CA ALA A 179 8.19 15.83 -2.09
C ALA A 179 7.01 16.25 -2.97
N VAL A 180 6.50 15.33 -3.79
CA VAL A 180 5.21 15.53 -4.47
C VAL A 180 4.11 15.24 -3.46
N CYS A 181 3.67 16.30 -2.80
CA CYS A 181 2.46 16.33 -2.00
C CYS A 181 1.24 16.05 -2.88
N THR A 182 0.70 14.84 -2.84
CA THR A 182 -0.69 14.58 -3.23
C THR A 182 -1.46 13.97 -2.08
N SER A 183 -2.18 14.84 -1.36
CA SER A 183 -3.37 14.60 -0.53
C SER A 183 -3.71 13.12 -0.31
N ASN A 184 -3.18 12.56 0.77
CA ASN A 184 -3.25 11.13 1.07
C ASN A 184 -4.31 10.85 2.15
N ARG A 185 -5.59 10.86 1.75
CA ARG A 185 -6.73 10.55 2.62
C ARG A 185 -6.80 9.07 3.06
N TYR A 186 -5.92 8.21 2.56
CA TYR A 186 -5.90 6.78 2.87
C TYR A 186 -4.87 6.36 3.92
N ILE A 187 -3.80 7.16 4.14
CA ILE A 187 -2.82 6.85 5.20
C ILE A 187 -3.45 6.98 6.59
N ALA A 188 -4.29 7.97 6.82
CA ALA A 188 -5.02 8.11 8.09
C ALA A 188 -5.96 6.92 8.35
N LEU A 189 -6.62 6.39 7.32
CA LEU A 189 -7.50 5.21 7.45
C LEU A 189 -6.72 3.91 7.65
N VAL A 190 -5.57 3.75 6.97
CA VAL A 190 -4.68 2.59 7.17
C VAL A 190 -4.01 2.62 8.56
N LEU A 191 -3.59 3.80 9.04
CA LEU A 191 -3.06 3.96 10.40
C LEU A 191 -4.15 3.81 11.46
N TYR A 192 -5.38 4.30 11.22
CA TYR A 192 -6.51 4.18 12.15
C TYR A 192 -7.04 2.73 12.22
N LEU A 193 -7.08 2.01 11.09
CA LEU A 193 -7.43 0.58 11.06
C LEU A 193 -6.34 -0.30 11.67
N CYS A 194 -5.06 0.07 11.59
CA CYS A 194 -4.00 -0.64 12.30
C CYS A 194 -4.01 -0.38 13.82
N ALA A 195 -4.36 0.83 14.28
CA ALA A 195 -4.42 1.16 15.71
C ALA A 195 -5.65 0.56 16.44
N THR A 196 -6.76 0.32 15.72
CA THR A 196 -8.01 -0.18 16.32
C THR A 196 -8.08 -1.71 16.44
N ILE A 197 -7.13 -2.47 15.87
CA ILE A 197 -7.11 -3.94 15.95
C ILE A 197 -6.54 -4.46 17.30
N GLN A 198 -6.07 -3.57 18.20
CA GLN A 198 -5.43 -3.99 19.45
C GLN A 198 -6.16 -3.59 20.73
N SER A 199 -7.46 -3.28 20.64
CA SER A 199 -8.33 -3.14 21.83
C SER A 199 -9.49 -4.13 21.74
N PRO A 200 -9.69 -5.04 22.71
CA PRO A 200 -10.92 -5.82 22.78
C PRO A 200 -12.10 -4.85 22.97
N PRO A 201 -13.27 -5.11 22.38
CA PRO A 201 -14.42 -4.25 22.58
C PRO A 201 -14.77 -4.25 24.07
N LEU A 202 -14.72 -3.06 24.69
CA LEU A 202 -15.31 -2.82 26.01
C LEU A 202 -16.78 -3.27 25.93
N ARG A 203 -17.12 -4.31 26.70
CA ARG A 203 -18.51 -4.69 26.96
C ARG A 203 -19.19 -3.49 27.60
N LEU A 204 -20.08 -2.84 26.85
CA LEU A 204 -21.05 -1.92 27.44
C LEU A 204 -22.11 -2.73 28.21
N PRO A 205 -22.62 -2.20 29.33
CA PRO A 205 -23.47 -2.93 30.25
C PRO A 205 -24.87 -3.14 29.67
N TYR A 206 -25.40 -4.32 29.93
CA TYR A 206 -26.79 -4.71 29.75
C TYR A 206 -27.71 -3.66 30.41
N TYR A 207 -28.52 -2.96 29.62
CA TYR A 207 -29.74 -2.30 30.09
C TYR A 207 -30.93 -3.03 29.47
N GLY A 208 -31.73 -3.65 30.31
CA GLY A 208 -32.94 -4.33 29.91
C GLY A 208 -34.02 -3.34 29.48
N ALA A 209 -34.80 -3.74 28.47
CA ALA A 209 -36.14 -3.27 28.27
C ALA A 209 -36.99 -4.49 27.90
N VAL A 210 -37.95 -4.75 28.78
CA VAL A 210 -39.05 -5.69 28.62
C VAL A 210 -39.97 -5.13 27.54
N ASP A 211 -40.37 -5.95 26.55
CA ASP A 211 -41.74 -5.87 26.05
C ASP A 211 -42.21 -7.17 25.38
N ASN A 212 -43.46 -7.47 25.70
CA ASN A 212 -44.24 -8.66 25.44
C ASN A 212 -44.49 -8.91 23.94
N ILE A 213 -44.30 -10.15 23.47
CA ILE A 213 -45.12 -10.72 22.38
C ILE A 213 -45.42 -12.20 22.68
N LEU A 214 -46.72 -12.53 22.65
CA LEU A 214 -47.31 -13.87 22.78
C LEU A 214 -46.76 -14.90 21.76
N PRO A 215 -46.81 -16.21 22.08
CA PRO A 215 -46.44 -17.26 21.13
C PRO A 215 -47.58 -17.54 20.13
N LEU A 216 -47.23 -17.52 18.83
CA LEU A 216 -48.05 -18.09 17.76
C LEU A 216 -48.03 -19.63 17.83
N THR A 217 -49.23 -20.18 17.64
CA THR A 217 -49.71 -21.57 17.67
C THR A 217 -48.94 -22.60 16.82
N PRO A 218 -49.01 -23.92 17.17
CA PRO A 218 -48.69 -25.01 16.26
C PRO A 218 -49.92 -25.55 15.50
N ALA A 219 -49.63 -26.31 14.45
CA ALA A 219 -50.50 -26.93 13.45
C ALA A 219 -51.66 -27.81 13.97
N HIS A 220 -52.78 -27.86 13.22
CA HIS A 220 -53.31 -29.09 12.56
C HIS A 220 -54.71 -28.91 11.92
N ARG A 221 -54.88 -29.60 10.77
CA ARG A 221 -56.06 -30.35 10.26
C ARG A 221 -57.45 -29.69 10.26
N TYR A 222 -57.97 -29.43 9.06
CA TYR A 222 -59.01 -30.16 8.32
C TYR A 222 -59.54 -29.26 7.20
#